data_AF-A0A5N4E2V6-F1
#
_entry.id   AF-A0A5N4E2V6-F1
#
_cell.length_a   1.000
_cell.length_b   1.000
_cell.length_c   1.000
_cell.angle_alpha   90.00
_cell.angle_beta   90.00
_cell.angle_gamma   90.00
#
_symmetry.space_group_name_H-M   'P 1'
#
loop_
_entity.id
_entity.type
_entity.pdbx_description
1 polymer ?
#
loop_
_entity_poly.entity_id
_entity_poly.type
_entity_poly.pdbx_seq_one_letter_code
_entity_poly.pdbx_strand_id
1 'polypeptide(L)'
;MLANLSHLHSEQLLQGLNLLRQHHELCDIILRVGDVKIHAHKVVLASISPYFKAMFTGNLSEKENSEVEFQCIDETALQAIVEYAYTGTVFISQDTVESLLPAANLLQIKLVLKECCTFLESQLDPGNCIGISRFAETYGCHDLYLAATKYICQNFEAVCQTEEFFELTHADLDEIVSNDCLNVATEETVFYALESWIKYDVQERQKYLAQLLNSVRLPLLSVKFLTRLYEANHLIRDDRTCKHLLNEALKYHFMPEHRLSHQTVLMTRPRCAPKVLCAVGGKSGLFACLDR
;
A
#
# COMPACT_ATOMS: atom_id res chain seq x y z
N MET A 1 4.12 44.83 30.66
CA MET A 1 5.07 43.79 30.22
C MET A 1 4.35 42.45 30.35
N LEU A 2 4.18 41.70 29.26
CA LEU A 2 3.60 40.36 29.28
C LEU A 2 4.73 39.36 29.09
N ALA A 3 4.95 38.46 30.05
CA ALA A 3 5.90 37.37 29.92
C ALA A 3 5.22 36.20 29.21
N ASN A 4 5.77 35.73 28.09
CA ASN A 4 5.28 34.54 27.40
C ASN A 4 5.86 33.28 28.05
N LEU A 5 5.07 32.62 28.89
CA LEU A 5 5.44 31.39 29.60
C LEU A 5 4.76 30.14 29.04
N SER A 6 4.16 30.24 27.84
CA SER A 6 3.28 29.20 27.28
C SER A 6 3.92 27.81 27.21
N HIS A 7 5.14 27.70 26.67
CA HIS A 7 5.85 26.42 26.51
C HIS A 7 6.12 25.72 27.85
N LEU A 8 6.75 26.43 28.79
CA LEU A 8 7.07 25.88 30.11
C LEU A 8 5.79 25.53 30.88
N HIS A 9 4.77 26.37 30.77
CA HIS A 9 3.48 26.09 31.41
C HIS A 9 2.84 24.82 30.84
N SER A 10 2.83 24.62 29.52
CA SER A 10 2.24 23.42 28.90
C SER A 10 2.96 22.14 29.33
N GLU A 11 4.29 22.15 29.40
CA GLU A 11 5.06 20.99 29.87
C GLU A 11 4.78 20.69 31.34
N GLN A 12 4.81 21.71 32.21
CA GLN A 12 4.52 21.54 33.64
C GLN A 12 3.09 21.07 33.89
N LEU A 13 2.12 21.59 33.14
CA LEU A 13 0.72 21.16 33.22
C LEU A 13 0.58 19.69 32.83
N LEU A 14 1.19 19.29 31.71
CA LEU A 14 1.09 17.92 31.21
C LEU A 14 1.78 16.92 32.16
N GLN A 15 2.95 17.28 32.70
CA GLN A 15 3.62 16.52 33.76
C GLN A 15 2.75 16.37 35.01
N GLY A 16 2.13 17.46 35.46
CA GLY A 16 1.21 17.44 36.60
C GLY A 16 0.00 16.53 36.37
N LEU A 17 -0.60 16.59 35.18
CA LEU A 17 -1.71 15.71 34.80
C LEU A 17 -1.29 14.23 34.75
N ASN A 18 -0.06 13.93 34.30
CA ASN A 18 0.44 12.56 34.28
C ASN A 18 0.67 12.03 35.71
N LEU A 19 1.20 12.86 36.61
CA LEU A 19 1.37 12.50 38.03
C LEU A 19 0.03 12.19 38.70
N LEU A 20 -0.99 13.04 38.49
CA LEU A 20 -2.34 12.78 39.00
C LEU A 20 -2.88 11.44 38.49
N ARG A 21 -2.69 11.15 37.20
CA ARG A 21 -3.09 9.88 36.59
C ARG A 21 -2.37 8.69 37.24
N GLN A 22 -1.05 8.76 37.42
CA GLN A 22 -0.26 7.69 38.04
C GLN A 22 -0.67 7.38 39.48
N HIS A 23 -1.17 8.39 40.21
CA HIS A 23 -1.72 8.23 41.56
C HIS A 23 -3.23 7.92 41.58
N HIS A 24 -3.87 7.80 40.40
CA HIS A 24 -5.31 7.64 40.23
C HIS A 24 -6.14 8.76 40.88
N GLU A 25 -5.57 9.95 41.00
CA GLU A 25 -6.24 11.13 41.55
C GLU A 25 -7.04 11.82 40.45
N LEU A 26 -8.32 12.15 40.73
CA LEU A 26 -9.22 12.84 39.80
C LEU A 26 -9.51 12.09 38.48
N CYS A 27 -9.09 10.84 38.34
CA CYS A 27 -9.46 9.97 37.23
C CYS A 27 -10.97 9.71 37.26
N ASP A 28 -11.64 10.03 36.16
CA ASP A 28 -13.10 9.95 35.98
C ASP A 28 -13.51 8.92 34.90
N ILE A 29 -12.53 8.16 34.39
CA ILE A 29 -12.75 7.06 33.45
C ILE A 29 -11.72 5.94 33.62
N ILE A 30 -12.18 4.71 33.41
CA ILE A 30 -11.38 3.49 33.31
C ILE A 30 -11.58 2.91 31.91
N LEU A 31 -10.50 2.74 31.16
CA LEU A 31 -10.52 2.02 29.88
C LEU A 31 -10.14 0.57 30.13
N ARG A 32 -11.00 -0.38 29.75
CA ARG A 32 -10.75 -1.81 29.86
C ARG A 32 -10.41 -2.40 28.50
N VAL A 33 -9.32 -3.14 28.41
CA VAL A 33 -8.95 -3.99 27.26
C VAL A 33 -8.56 -5.34 27.81
N GLY A 34 -9.34 -6.37 27.48
CA GLY A 34 -9.19 -7.68 28.12
C GLY A 34 -9.27 -7.58 29.65
N ASP A 35 -8.23 -8.06 30.33
CA ASP A 35 -8.13 -8.02 31.80
C ASP A 35 -7.48 -6.73 32.33
N VAL A 36 -6.95 -5.87 31.45
CA VAL A 36 -6.22 -4.67 31.84
C VAL A 36 -7.13 -3.46 31.95
N LYS A 37 -6.94 -2.71 33.03
CA LYS A 37 -7.68 -1.50 33.38
C LYS A 37 -6.73 -0.30 33.42
N ILE A 38 -7.04 0.70 32.61
CA ILE A 38 -6.24 1.91 32.47
C ILE A 38 -7.05 3.09 33.02
N HIS A 39 -6.59 3.67 34.13
CA HIS A 39 -7.18 4.87 34.71
C HIS A 39 -6.73 6.10 33.93
N ALA A 40 -7.67 6.98 33.59
CA ALA A 40 -7.40 8.20 32.86
C ALA A 40 -8.39 9.32 33.21
N HIS A 41 -8.18 10.49 32.60
CA HIS A 41 -9.05 11.65 32.70
C HIS A 41 -9.76 11.89 31.36
N LYS A 42 -11.10 11.95 31.37
CA LYS A 42 -11.93 12.19 30.18
C LYS A 42 -11.49 13.44 29.44
N VAL A 43 -11.17 14.50 30.17
CA VAL A 43 -10.75 15.79 29.58
C VAL A 43 -9.47 15.67 28.77
N VAL A 44 -8.46 14.93 29.27
CA VAL A 44 -7.17 14.77 28.59
C VAL A 44 -7.35 13.95 27.31
N LEU A 45 -8.08 12.84 27.40
CA LEU A 45 -8.37 11.99 26.24
C LEU A 45 -9.21 12.73 25.18
N ALA A 46 -10.24 13.46 25.59
CA ALA A 46 -11.08 14.26 24.70
C ALA A 46 -10.32 15.41 24.03
N SER A 47 -9.26 15.93 24.66
CA SER A 47 -8.43 16.99 24.09
C SER A 47 -7.59 16.51 22.90
N ILE A 48 -7.17 15.25 22.89
CA ILE A 48 -6.31 14.70 21.83
C ILE A 48 -7.05 13.86 20.78
N SER A 49 -8.27 13.41 21.08
CA SER A 49 -9.03 12.47 20.26
C SER A 49 -10.47 12.94 20.06
N PRO A 50 -10.87 13.21 18.81
CA PRO A 50 -12.26 13.47 18.47
C PRO A 50 -13.21 12.31 18.82
N TYR A 51 -12.72 11.06 18.74
CA TYR A 51 -13.48 9.88 19.16
C TYR A 51 -13.84 9.96 20.65
N PHE A 52 -12.85 10.15 21.51
CA PHE A 52 -13.08 10.28 22.96
C PHE A 52 -13.96 11.49 23.28
N LYS A 53 -13.75 12.62 22.59
CA LYS A 53 -14.60 13.80 22.74
C LYS A 53 -16.06 13.50 22.42
N ALA A 54 -16.33 12.82 21.30
CA ALA A 54 -17.69 12.43 20.93
C ALA A 54 -18.30 11.46 21.94
N MET A 55 -17.52 10.48 22.40
CA MET A 55 -17.95 9.49 23.40
C MET A 55 -18.32 10.13 24.75
N PHE A 56 -17.53 11.11 25.22
CA PHE A 56 -17.74 11.72 26.54
C PHE A 56 -18.71 12.91 26.55
N THR A 57 -18.92 13.57 25.41
CA THR A 57 -19.83 14.73 25.31
C THR A 57 -21.17 14.40 24.63
N GLY A 58 -21.26 13.27 23.92
CA GLY A 58 -22.45 12.83 23.22
C GLY A 58 -23.59 12.44 24.16
N ASN A 59 -24.80 12.29 23.61
CA ASN A 59 -25.99 11.86 24.36
C ASN A 59 -26.09 10.32 24.50
N LEU A 60 -24.96 9.63 24.43
CA LEU A 60 -24.89 8.17 24.53
C LEU A 60 -24.71 7.74 25.99
N SER A 61 -25.06 6.48 26.29
CA SER A 61 -24.95 5.86 27.62
C SER A 61 -23.54 5.99 28.23
N GLU A 62 -22.53 6.02 27.39
CA GLU A 62 -21.11 6.08 27.72
C GLU A 62 -20.70 7.39 28.39
N LYS A 63 -21.52 8.44 28.27
CA LYS A 63 -21.29 9.72 28.95
C LYS A 63 -21.27 9.56 30.47
N GLU A 64 -22.21 8.79 31.02
CA GLU A 64 -22.36 8.55 32.45
C GLU A 64 -21.50 7.38 32.96
N ASN A 65 -20.98 6.55 32.05
CA ASN A 65 -20.13 5.44 32.42
C ASN A 65 -18.77 5.94 32.92
N SER A 66 -18.33 5.33 34.02
CA SER A 66 -16.97 5.46 34.57
C SER A 66 -16.02 4.38 34.06
N GLU A 67 -16.51 3.40 33.31
CA GLU A 67 -15.73 2.30 32.71
C GLU A 67 -16.20 2.06 31.27
N VAL A 68 -15.25 1.93 30.32
CA VAL A 68 -15.51 1.65 28.90
C VAL A 68 -14.60 0.51 28.45
N GLU A 69 -15.19 -0.50 27.81
CA GLU A 69 -14.46 -1.66 27.31
C GLU A 69 -14.19 -1.55 25.80
N PHE A 70 -12.96 -1.86 25.41
CA PHE A 70 -12.52 -1.95 24.02
C PHE A 70 -12.20 -3.41 23.67
N GLN A 71 -12.90 -3.93 22.66
CA GLN A 71 -12.72 -5.31 22.19
C GLN A 71 -11.82 -5.41 20.94
N CYS A 72 -11.67 -4.32 20.20
CA CYS A 72 -11.01 -4.30 18.89
C CYS A 72 -9.66 -3.56 18.91
N ILE A 73 -9.12 -3.25 20.08
CA ILE A 73 -7.85 -2.54 20.22
C ILE A 73 -6.89 -3.43 21.03
N ASP A 74 -5.67 -3.55 20.55
CA ASP A 74 -4.60 -4.22 21.29
C ASP A 74 -4.27 -3.48 22.59
N GLU A 75 -4.00 -4.23 23.66
CA GLU A 75 -3.72 -3.68 24.99
C GLU A 75 -2.52 -2.73 24.97
N THR A 76 -1.42 -3.13 24.32
CA THR A 76 -0.19 -2.35 24.26
C THR A 76 -0.38 -1.07 23.45
N ALA A 77 -1.16 -1.15 22.37
CA ALA A 77 -1.49 0.01 21.53
C ALA A 77 -2.36 1.03 22.30
N LEU A 78 -3.38 0.57 23.05
CA LEU A 78 -4.19 1.48 23.85
C LEU A 78 -3.36 2.13 24.96
N GLN A 79 -2.51 1.35 25.64
CA GLN A 79 -1.64 1.87 26.68
C GLN A 79 -0.65 2.92 26.13
N ALA A 80 -0.05 2.66 24.96
CA ALA A 80 0.84 3.61 24.30
C ALA A 80 0.12 4.92 23.92
N ILE A 81 -1.12 4.82 23.44
CA ILE A 81 -1.96 5.98 23.10
C ILE A 81 -2.33 6.79 24.36
N VAL A 82 -2.67 6.12 25.46
CA VAL A 82 -2.95 6.80 26.72
C VAL A 82 -1.68 7.46 27.24
N GLU A 83 -0.52 6.79 27.24
CA GLU A 83 0.73 7.41 27.65
C GLU A 83 1.05 8.64 26.79
N TYR A 84 0.91 8.53 25.47
CA TYR A 84 1.06 9.66 24.54
C TYR A 84 0.16 10.85 24.91
N ALA A 85 -1.07 10.61 25.36
CA ALA A 85 -1.98 11.68 25.78
C ALA A 85 -1.43 12.51 26.96
N TYR A 86 -0.56 11.92 27.78
CA TYR A 86 0.03 12.53 28.98
C TYR A 86 1.52 12.86 28.85
N THR A 87 2.21 12.41 27.81
CA THR A 87 3.65 12.68 27.61
C THR A 87 3.93 13.45 26.33
N GLY A 88 3.01 13.41 25.37
CA GLY A 88 3.25 13.88 24.00
C GLY A 88 4.24 13.01 23.22
N THR A 89 4.68 11.88 23.78
CA THR A 89 5.66 10.98 23.17
C THR A 89 5.05 9.60 22.94
N VAL A 90 5.37 9.00 21.80
CA VAL A 90 4.97 7.64 21.46
C VAL A 90 6.18 6.92 20.87
N PHE A 91 6.41 5.68 21.32
CA PHE A 91 7.45 4.83 20.75
C PHE A 91 6.85 4.01 19.62
N ILE A 92 7.48 4.05 18.44
CA ILE A 92 7.04 3.33 17.24
C ILE A 92 8.18 2.43 16.79
N SER A 93 7.92 1.13 16.74
CA SER A 93 8.81 0.11 16.18
C SER A 93 8.05 -0.76 15.17
N GLN A 94 8.77 -1.68 14.51
CA GLN A 94 8.16 -2.66 13.60
C GLN A 94 7.12 -3.53 14.33
N ASP A 95 7.38 -3.93 15.57
CA ASP A 95 6.46 -4.76 16.35
C ASP A 95 5.22 -4.00 16.83
N THR A 96 5.34 -2.69 17.10
CA THR A 96 4.23 -1.90 17.66
C THR A 96 3.39 -1.21 16.60
N VAL A 97 3.93 -0.92 15.41
CA VAL A 97 3.23 -0.11 14.40
C VAL A 97 1.98 -0.80 13.84
N GLU A 98 2.02 -2.13 13.73
CA GLU A 98 0.90 -2.94 13.22
C GLU A 98 -0.34 -2.86 14.13
N SER A 99 -0.14 -2.74 15.46
CA SER A 99 -1.24 -2.58 16.42
C SER A 99 -1.57 -1.11 16.72
N LEU A 100 -0.57 -0.23 16.67
CA LEU A 100 -0.71 1.19 16.98
C LEU A 100 -1.42 1.98 15.88
N LEU A 101 -1.11 1.73 14.60
CA LEU A 101 -1.74 2.45 13.48
C LEU A 101 -3.28 2.25 13.45
N PRO A 102 -3.82 1.02 13.55
CA PRO A 102 -5.26 0.79 13.60
C PRO A 102 -5.91 1.46 14.80
N ALA A 103 -5.27 1.40 15.98
CA ALA A 103 -5.76 2.03 17.20
C ALA A 103 -5.80 3.57 17.06
N ALA A 104 -4.76 4.17 16.52
CA ALA A 104 -4.69 5.62 16.25
C ALA A 104 -5.73 6.05 15.22
N ASN A 105 -5.99 5.23 14.19
CA ASN A 105 -7.02 5.49 13.19
C ASN A 105 -8.43 5.45 13.81
N LEU A 106 -8.74 4.39 14.56
CA LEU A 106 -10.03 4.22 15.24
C LEU A 106 -10.30 5.34 16.24
N LEU A 107 -9.31 5.66 17.07
CA LEU A 107 -9.40 6.73 18.07
C LEU A 107 -9.19 8.13 17.45
N GLN A 108 -8.99 8.23 16.15
CA GLN A 108 -8.85 9.48 15.39
C GLN A 108 -7.71 10.40 15.88
N ILE A 109 -6.59 9.81 16.30
CA ILE A 109 -5.40 10.53 16.79
C ILE A 109 -4.45 10.79 15.62
N LYS A 110 -4.72 11.86 14.89
CA LYS A 110 -4.07 12.18 13.60
C LYS A 110 -2.54 12.28 13.67
N LEU A 111 -1.99 12.82 14.76
CA LEU A 111 -0.53 12.99 14.90
C LEU A 111 0.16 11.63 15.00
N VAL A 112 -0.31 10.74 15.86
CA VAL A 112 0.22 9.37 16.01
C VAL A 112 0.05 8.60 14.70
N LEU A 113 -1.12 8.71 14.06
CA LEU A 113 -1.39 8.08 12.77
C LEU A 113 -0.36 8.51 11.71
N LYS A 114 -0.08 9.82 11.62
CA LYS A 114 0.89 10.37 10.67
C LYS A 114 2.32 9.87 10.94
N GLU A 115 2.74 9.82 12.20
CA GLU A 115 4.06 9.30 12.56
C GLU A 115 4.19 7.80 12.24
N CYS A 116 3.12 7.02 12.46
CA CYS A 116 3.08 5.61 12.03
C CYS A 116 3.23 5.46 10.52
N CYS A 117 2.51 6.28 9.72
CA CYS A 117 2.65 6.27 8.27
C CYS A 117 4.07 6.64 7.81
N THR A 118 4.65 7.67 8.42
CA THR A 118 6.01 8.14 8.10
C THR A 118 7.05 7.06 8.44
N PHE A 119 6.87 6.37 9.56
CA PHE A 119 7.71 5.24 9.94
C PHE A 119 7.61 4.11 8.89
N LEU A 120 6.40 3.68 8.52
CA LEU A 120 6.20 2.63 7.51
C LEU A 120 6.79 3.01 6.15
N GLU A 121 6.62 4.25 5.70
CA GLU A 121 7.21 4.74 4.45
C GLU A 121 8.74 4.64 4.47
N SER A 122 9.38 4.92 5.61
CA SER A 122 10.84 4.81 5.77
C SER A 122 11.36 3.37 5.82
N GLN A 123 10.47 2.40 6.06
CA GLN A 123 10.79 0.97 6.21
C GLN A 123 10.38 0.14 4.97
N LEU A 124 9.98 0.79 3.87
CA LEU A 124 9.60 0.10 2.64
C LEU A 124 10.76 -0.72 2.07
N ASP A 125 10.49 -2.01 1.88
CA ASP A 125 11.39 -3.03 1.37
C ASP A 125 10.64 -3.92 0.34
N PRO A 126 11.31 -4.56 -0.64
CA PRO A 126 10.63 -5.43 -1.59
C PRO A 126 9.85 -6.59 -0.94
N GLY A 127 10.25 -7.00 0.26
CA GLY A 127 9.58 -8.07 1.01
C GLY A 127 8.37 -7.65 1.85
N ASN A 128 8.12 -6.35 2.03
CA ASN A 128 7.02 -5.85 2.87
C ASN A 128 6.11 -4.80 2.18
N CYS A 129 6.50 -4.32 1.00
CA CYS A 129 5.83 -3.18 0.36
C CYS A 129 4.40 -3.50 -0.08
N ILE A 130 4.11 -4.76 -0.40
CA ILE A 130 2.76 -5.24 -0.72
C ILE A 130 1.91 -5.24 0.54
N GLY A 131 2.42 -5.83 1.63
CA GLY A 131 1.76 -5.81 2.93
C GLY A 131 1.45 -4.40 3.41
N ILE A 132 2.43 -3.49 3.35
CA ILE A 132 2.28 -2.07 3.72
C ILE A 132 1.26 -1.36 2.82
N SER A 133 1.24 -1.64 1.51
CA SER A 133 0.26 -1.04 0.59
C SER A 133 -1.18 -1.43 0.97
N ARG A 134 -1.44 -2.73 1.18
CA ARG A 134 -2.75 -3.25 1.61
C ARG A 134 -3.15 -2.72 2.98
N PHE A 135 -2.19 -2.62 3.89
CA PHE A 135 -2.39 -2.05 5.21
C PHE A 135 -2.81 -0.58 5.11
N ALA A 136 -2.11 0.22 4.30
CA ALA A 136 -2.43 1.61 4.06
C ALA A 136 -3.81 1.80 3.42
N GLU A 137 -4.19 0.95 2.47
CA GLU A 137 -5.52 0.97 1.85
C GLU A 137 -6.62 0.67 2.87
N THR A 138 -6.43 -0.36 3.70
CA THR A 138 -7.40 -0.80 4.72
C THR A 138 -7.76 0.32 5.70
N TYR A 139 -6.78 1.14 6.09
CA TYR A 139 -6.97 2.25 7.04
C TYR A 139 -7.16 3.61 6.37
N GLY A 140 -7.21 3.67 5.03
CA GLY A 140 -7.42 4.91 4.28
C GLY A 140 -6.24 5.88 4.32
N CYS A 141 -5.03 5.39 4.57
CA CYS A 141 -3.79 6.16 4.56
C CYS A 141 -3.29 6.37 3.12
N HIS A 142 -3.96 7.27 2.39
CA HIS A 142 -3.73 7.45 0.96
C HIS A 142 -2.28 7.80 0.58
N ASP A 143 -1.63 8.69 1.33
CA ASP A 143 -0.24 9.09 1.04
C ASP A 143 0.74 7.91 1.14
N LEU A 144 0.58 7.07 2.16
CA LEU A 144 1.38 5.86 2.35
C LEU A 144 1.10 4.83 1.26
N TYR A 145 -0.18 4.63 0.91
CA TYR A 145 -0.56 3.73 -0.19
C TYR A 145 0.07 4.18 -1.51
N LEU A 146 0.03 5.48 -1.84
CA LEU A 146 0.67 5.99 -3.05
C LEU A 146 2.19 5.80 -3.02
N ALA A 147 2.84 6.03 -1.88
CA ALA A 147 4.26 5.82 -1.72
C ALA A 147 4.65 4.34 -1.89
N ALA A 148 3.90 3.42 -1.25
CA ALA A 148 4.10 1.98 -1.36
C ALA A 148 3.86 1.47 -2.79
N THR A 149 2.75 1.88 -3.44
CA THR A 149 2.47 1.51 -4.83
C THR A 149 3.52 2.03 -5.79
N LYS A 150 4.01 3.26 -5.58
CA LYS A 150 5.14 3.80 -6.35
C LYS A 150 6.41 2.97 -6.14
N TYR A 151 6.71 2.55 -4.90
CA TYR A 151 7.85 1.70 -4.59
C TYR A 151 7.74 0.33 -5.26
N ILE A 152 6.56 -0.31 -5.21
CA ILE A 152 6.26 -1.57 -5.90
C ILE A 152 6.52 -1.42 -7.40
N CYS A 153 6.02 -0.34 -8.01
CA CYS A 153 6.23 -0.09 -9.43
C CYS A 153 7.71 0.08 -9.78
N GLN A 154 8.49 0.76 -8.93
CA GLN A 154 9.91 1.03 -9.16
C GLN A 154 10.80 -0.22 -9.02
N ASN A 155 10.47 -1.10 -8.07
CA ASN A 155 11.27 -2.27 -7.70
C ASN A 155 10.58 -3.60 -8.08
N PHE A 156 9.68 -3.57 -9.08
CA PHE A 156 8.84 -4.70 -9.45
C PHE A 156 9.61 -6.01 -9.66
N GLU A 157 10.80 -5.97 -10.28
CA GLU A 157 11.62 -7.16 -10.53
C GLU A 157 12.08 -7.87 -9.24
N ALA A 158 12.34 -7.12 -8.17
CA ALA A 158 12.70 -7.68 -6.86
C ALA A 158 11.45 -8.18 -6.13
N VAL A 159 10.35 -7.42 -6.20
CA VAL A 159 9.07 -7.78 -5.56
C VAL A 159 8.51 -9.09 -6.13
N CYS A 160 8.66 -9.35 -7.43
CA CYS A 160 8.17 -10.60 -8.05
C CYS A 160 8.82 -11.89 -7.50
N GLN A 161 9.91 -11.77 -6.74
CA GLN A 161 10.64 -12.91 -6.17
C GLN A 161 10.29 -13.16 -4.70
N THR A 162 9.50 -12.28 -4.07
CA THR A 162 9.18 -12.36 -2.64
C THR A 162 7.96 -13.23 -2.36
N GLU A 163 7.87 -13.75 -1.14
CA GLU A 163 6.75 -14.60 -0.71
C GLU A 163 5.42 -13.83 -0.73
N GLU A 164 5.41 -12.56 -0.30
CA GLU A 164 4.22 -11.70 -0.34
C GLU A 164 3.60 -11.61 -1.75
N PHE A 165 4.43 -11.62 -2.80
CA PHE A 165 3.94 -11.60 -4.17
C PHE A 165 3.20 -12.90 -4.54
N PHE A 166 3.68 -14.05 -4.08
CA PHE A 166 3.02 -15.34 -4.35
C PHE A 166 1.71 -15.51 -3.58
N GLU A 167 1.56 -14.82 -2.45
CA GLU A 167 0.34 -14.81 -1.63
C GLU A 167 -0.75 -13.84 -2.11
N LEU A 168 -0.43 -12.97 -3.09
CA LEU A 168 -1.40 -12.03 -3.68
C LEU A 168 -2.65 -12.72 -4.22
N THR A 169 -3.78 -12.04 -4.11
CA THR A 169 -5.00 -12.45 -4.79
C THR A 169 -4.96 -12.09 -6.28
N HIS A 170 -5.85 -12.69 -7.09
CA HIS A 170 -5.90 -12.36 -8.52
C HIS A 170 -6.23 -10.88 -8.78
N ALA A 171 -7.02 -10.24 -7.92
CA ALA A 171 -7.45 -8.86 -8.07
C ALA A 171 -6.29 -7.89 -7.80
N ASP A 172 -5.56 -8.13 -6.70
CA ASP A 172 -4.40 -7.32 -6.33
C ASP A 172 -3.29 -7.43 -7.40
N LEU A 173 -3.06 -8.64 -7.91
CA LEU A 173 -2.09 -8.87 -8.98
C LEU A 173 -2.50 -8.17 -10.28
N ASP A 174 -3.77 -8.22 -10.65
CA ASP A 174 -4.29 -7.54 -11.84
C ASP A 174 -4.16 -6.03 -11.71
N GLU A 175 -4.38 -5.45 -10.53
CA GLU A 175 -4.17 -4.02 -10.26
C GLU A 175 -2.71 -3.61 -10.43
N ILE A 176 -1.77 -4.37 -9.85
CA ILE A 176 -0.34 -4.10 -9.97
C ILE A 176 0.11 -4.23 -11.44
N VAL A 177 -0.29 -5.31 -12.12
CA VAL A 177 0.12 -5.59 -13.50
C VAL A 177 -0.57 -4.68 -14.51
N SER A 178 -1.76 -4.18 -14.21
CA SER A 178 -2.44 -3.18 -15.06
C SER A 178 -1.85 -1.78 -14.91
N ASN A 179 -0.98 -1.55 -13.92
CA ASN A 179 -0.40 -0.23 -13.68
C ASN A 179 0.61 0.18 -14.78
N ASP A 180 0.29 1.25 -15.49
CA ASP A 180 1.11 1.78 -16.58
C ASP A 180 2.48 2.30 -16.10
N CYS A 181 2.63 2.60 -14.81
CA CYS A 181 3.85 3.14 -14.21
C CYS A 181 4.85 2.07 -13.76
N LEU A 182 4.60 0.77 -14.01
CA LEU A 182 5.56 -0.30 -13.70
C LEU A 182 6.91 -0.04 -14.38
N ASN A 183 7.97 -0.01 -13.57
CA ASN A 183 9.33 0.24 -14.02
C ASN A 183 10.00 -1.07 -14.46
N VAL A 184 9.59 -1.59 -15.61
CA VAL A 184 10.11 -2.83 -16.18
C VAL A 184 10.88 -2.58 -17.47
N ALA A 185 12.04 -3.23 -17.61
CA ALA A 185 12.86 -3.10 -18.82
C ALA A 185 12.18 -3.71 -20.06
N THR A 186 11.43 -4.80 -19.88
CA THR A 186 10.73 -5.52 -20.95
C THR A 186 9.41 -6.10 -20.42
N GLU A 187 8.39 -6.23 -21.27
CA GLU A 187 7.15 -6.94 -20.90
C GLU A 187 7.38 -8.44 -20.63
N GLU A 188 8.53 -8.99 -21.04
CA GLU A 188 8.91 -10.37 -20.73
C GLU A 188 9.01 -10.59 -19.21
N THR A 189 9.48 -9.60 -18.44
CA THR A 189 9.57 -9.72 -16.97
C THR A 189 8.19 -9.80 -16.31
N VAL A 190 7.24 -9.00 -16.79
CA VAL A 190 5.84 -9.03 -16.34
C VAL A 190 5.22 -10.40 -16.63
N PHE A 191 5.47 -10.93 -17.83
CA PHE A 191 5.00 -12.28 -18.18
C PHE A 191 5.62 -13.36 -17.28
N TYR A 192 6.94 -13.32 -17.02
CA TYR A 192 7.58 -14.29 -16.13
C TYR A 192 7.09 -14.21 -14.69
N ALA A 193 6.77 -13.00 -14.20
CA ALA A 193 6.18 -12.80 -12.89
C ALA A 193 4.79 -13.48 -12.79
N LEU A 194 3.92 -13.25 -13.78
CA LEU A 194 2.63 -13.92 -13.88
C LEU A 194 2.77 -15.43 -13.96
N GLU A 195 3.70 -15.92 -14.80
CA GLU A 195 3.95 -17.35 -14.94
C GLU A 195 4.40 -17.99 -13.62
N SER A 196 5.28 -17.31 -12.88
CA SER A 196 5.76 -17.77 -11.57
C SER A 196 4.64 -17.80 -10.53
N TRP A 197 3.78 -16.79 -10.52
CA TRP A 197 2.60 -16.74 -9.63
C TRP A 197 1.58 -17.85 -9.93
N ILE A 198 1.36 -18.19 -11.20
CA ILE A 198 0.47 -19.29 -11.59
C ILE A 198 1.09 -20.65 -11.27
N LYS A 199 2.40 -20.82 -11.50
CA LYS A 199 3.11 -22.07 -11.18
C LYS A 199 3.09 -22.42 -9.69
N TYR A 200 2.96 -21.41 -8.82
CA TYR A 200 2.84 -21.61 -7.38
C TYR A 200 1.57 -22.38 -6.99
N ASP A 201 0.43 -22.09 -7.63
CA ASP A 201 -0.83 -22.82 -7.44
C ASP A 201 -1.58 -22.97 -8.77
N VAL A 202 -1.17 -23.97 -9.55
CA VAL A 202 -1.69 -24.19 -10.90
C VAL A 202 -3.18 -24.53 -10.90
N GLN A 203 -3.66 -25.27 -9.89
CA GLN A 203 -5.02 -25.82 -9.89
C GLN A 203 -6.07 -24.71 -9.78
N GLU A 204 -5.87 -23.77 -8.86
CA GLU A 204 -6.83 -22.67 -8.65
C GLU A 204 -6.56 -21.48 -9.55
N ARG A 205 -5.30 -21.22 -9.93
CA ARG A 205 -4.93 -19.97 -10.63
C ARG A 205 -4.98 -20.07 -12.15
N GLN A 206 -4.98 -21.28 -12.72
CA GLN A 206 -5.02 -21.45 -14.18
C GLN A 206 -6.24 -20.77 -14.83
N LYS A 207 -7.37 -20.70 -14.13
CA LYS A 207 -8.60 -20.03 -14.63
C LYS A 207 -8.44 -18.52 -14.85
N TYR A 208 -7.50 -17.87 -14.16
CA TYR A 208 -7.25 -16.43 -14.28
C TYR A 208 -6.19 -16.09 -15.32
N LEU A 209 -5.51 -17.09 -15.89
CA LEU A 209 -4.42 -16.88 -16.85
C LEU A 209 -4.86 -15.99 -18.02
N ALA A 210 -6.02 -16.27 -18.62
CA ALA A 210 -6.50 -15.51 -19.77
C ALA A 210 -6.79 -14.04 -19.44
N GLN A 211 -7.28 -13.75 -18.22
CA GLN A 211 -7.54 -12.39 -17.77
C GLN A 211 -6.23 -11.64 -17.51
N LEU A 212 -5.32 -12.25 -16.75
CA LEU A 212 -4.01 -11.65 -16.44
C LEU A 212 -3.16 -11.43 -17.70
N LEU A 213 -3.30 -12.30 -18.70
CA LEU A 213 -2.60 -12.16 -19.98
C LEU A 213 -3.10 -10.95 -20.80
N ASN A 214 -4.36 -10.51 -20.62
CA ASN A 214 -4.84 -9.26 -21.25
C ASN A 214 -4.17 -8.03 -20.63
N SER A 215 -3.78 -8.11 -19.37
CA SER A 215 -3.09 -7.02 -18.65
C SER A 215 -1.61 -6.93 -19.06
N VAL A 216 -1.05 -7.98 -19.70
CA VAL A 216 0.26 -7.95 -20.34
C VAL A 216 0.15 -7.32 -21.73
N ARG A 217 1.05 -6.40 -22.05
CA ARG A 217 1.10 -5.78 -23.38
C ARG A 217 1.79 -6.72 -24.38
N LEU A 218 1.10 -7.81 -24.74
CA LEU A 218 1.59 -8.84 -25.66
C LEU A 218 2.20 -8.32 -26.97
N PRO A 219 1.68 -7.23 -27.61
CA PRO A 219 2.27 -6.67 -28.83
C PRO A 219 3.69 -6.10 -28.67
N LEU A 220 4.16 -5.90 -27.44
CA LEU A 220 5.53 -5.44 -27.14
C LEU A 220 6.52 -6.58 -26.93
N LEU A 221 6.04 -7.82 -26.83
CA LEU A 221 6.90 -9.00 -26.73
C LEU A 221 7.56 -9.29 -28.08
N SER A 222 8.76 -9.87 -28.06
CA SER A 222 9.43 -10.23 -29.31
C SER A 222 8.72 -11.40 -30.01
N VAL A 223 8.70 -11.40 -31.34
CA VAL A 223 8.10 -12.52 -32.11
C VAL A 223 8.75 -13.86 -31.74
N LYS A 224 10.07 -13.87 -31.50
CA LYS A 224 10.80 -15.07 -31.03
C LYS A 224 10.26 -15.57 -29.70
N PHE A 225 9.98 -14.66 -28.76
CA PHE A 225 9.41 -14.99 -27.46
C PHE A 225 7.98 -15.52 -27.58
N LEU A 226 7.11 -14.84 -28.34
CA LEU A 226 5.73 -15.28 -28.59
C LEU A 226 5.66 -16.67 -29.22
N THR A 227 6.51 -16.97 -30.22
CA THR A 227 6.59 -18.31 -30.83
C THR A 227 7.05 -19.35 -29.82
N ARG A 228 8.06 -19.04 -28.99
CA ARG A 228 8.52 -19.93 -27.92
C ARG A 228 7.42 -20.20 -26.89
N LEU A 229 6.61 -19.20 -26.52
CA LEU A 229 5.48 -19.40 -25.61
C LEU A 229 4.45 -20.37 -26.18
N TYR A 230 4.16 -20.26 -27.48
CA TYR A 230 3.25 -21.17 -28.19
C TYR A 230 3.78 -22.62 -28.25
N GLU A 231 5.11 -22.77 -28.36
CA GLU A 231 5.79 -24.07 -28.48
C GLU A 231 6.10 -24.74 -27.14
N ALA A 232 6.40 -23.98 -26.08
CA ALA A 232 6.92 -24.51 -24.83
C ALA A 232 5.94 -24.44 -23.64
N ASN A 233 4.96 -23.53 -23.66
CA ASN A 233 4.10 -23.31 -22.50
C ASN A 233 2.78 -24.07 -22.61
N HIS A 234 2.68 -25.22 -21.92
CA HIS A 234 1.50 -26.07 -21.92
C HIS A 234 0.24 -25.33 -21.41
N LEU A 235 0.41 -24.43 -20.43
CA LEU A 235 -0.71 -23.65 -19.85
C LEU A 235 -1.40 -22.75 -20.89
N ILE A 236 -0.63 -22.19 -21.82
CA ILE A 236 -1.14 -21.32 -22.90
C ILE A 236 -1.63 -22.17 -24.09
N ARG A 237 -1.01 -23.33 -24.32
CA ARG A 237 -1.40 -24.24 -25.40
C ARG A 237 -2.76 -24.87 -25.15
N ASP A 238 -3.17 -25.07 -23.91
CA ASP A 238 -4.42 -25.80 -23.66
C ASP A 238 -5.64 -24.85 -23.64
N ASP A 239 -5.43 -23.55 -23.38
CA ASP A 239 -6.49 -22.54 -23.38
C ASP A 239 -6.70 -21.88 -24.76
N ARG A 240 -7.95 -21.86 -25.21
CA ARG A 240 -8.37 -21.22 -26.48
C ARG A 240 -8.27 -19.69 -26.42
N THR A 241 -8.55 -19.08 -25.26
CA THR A 241 -8.55 -17.62 -25.10
C THR A 241 -7.13 -17.09 -25.15
N CYS A 242 -6.21 -17.72 -24.42
CA CYS A 242 -4.79 -17.37 -24.46
C CYS A 242 -4.18 -17.49 -25.86
N LYS A 243 -4.55 -18.54 -26.62
CA LYS A 243 -4.17 -18.67 -28.03
C LYS A 243 -4.69 -17.54 -28.91
N HIS A 244 -5.93 -17.12 -28.68
CA HIS A 244 -6.51 -16.02 -29.44
C HIS A 244 -5.69 -14.74 -29.23
N LEU A 245 -5.38 -14.41 -27.97
CA LEU A 245 -4.58 -13.23 -27.61
C LEU A 245 -3.16 -13.27 -28.19
N LEU A 246 -2.50 -14.43 -28.14
CA LEU A 246 -1.18 -14.61 -28.76
C LEU A 246 -1.22 -14.43 -30.28
N ASN A 247 -2.25 -14.96 -30.94
CA ASN A 247 -2.44 -14.81 -32.38
C ASN A 247 -2.72 -13.35 -32.78
N GLU A 248 -3.45 -12.60 -31.96
CA GLU A 248 -3.65 -11.17 -32.18
C GLU A 248 -2.34 -10.39 -32.07
N ALA A 249 -1.51 -10.70 -31.07
CA ALA A 249 -0.18 -10.11 -30.94
C ALA A 249 0.73 -10.46 -32.14
N LEU A 250 0.74 -11.72 -32.59
CA LEU A 250 1.48 -12.13 -33.78
C LEU A 250 0.98 -11.42 -35.06
N LYS A 251 -0.35 -11.32 -35.25
CA LYS A 251 -0.93 -10.55 -36.37
C LYS A 251 -0.47 -9.10 -36.37
N TYR A 252 -0.38 -8.46 -35.20
CA TYR A 252 0.15 -7.10 -35.08
C TYR A 252 1.61 -6.97 -35.57
N HIS A 253 2.45 -7.97 -35.33
CA HIS A 253 3.82 -7.99 -35.87
C HIS A 253 3.86 -8.20 -37.39
N PHE A 254 3.02 -9.09 -37.93
CA PHE A 254 3.02 -9.45 -39.35
C PHE A 254 2.24 -8.47 -40.26
N MET A 255 1.31 -7.68 -39.71
CA MET A 255 0.47 -6.76 -40.48
C MET A 255 0.63 -5.29 -40.02
N PRO A 256 1.62 -4.55 -40.56
CA PRO A 256 1.89 -3.17 -40.16
C PRO A 256 0.78 -2.16 -40.51
N GLU A 257 -0.13 -2.51 -41.43
CA GLU A 257 -1.23 -1.65 -41.89
C GLU A 257 -2.34 -1.47 -40.84
N HIS A 258 -2.46 -2.40 -39.88
CA HIS A 258 -3.51 -2.38 -38.85
C HIS A 258 -3.09 -1.68 -37.54
N ARG A 259 -1.90 -1.06 -37.49
CA ARG A 259 -1.33 -0.46 -36.26
C ARG A 259 -1.99 0.85 -35.81
N LEU A 260 -2.92 1.40 -36.59
CA LEU A 260 -3.48 2.75 -36.40
C LEU A 260 -4.80 2.78 -35.60
N SER A 261 -5.21 1.69 -34.95
CA SER A 261 -6.40 1.71 -34.08
C SER A 261 -6.07 2.24 -32.68
N HIS A 262 -6.98 3.00 -32.05
CA HIS A 262 -6.76 3.61 -30.73
C HIS A 262 -6.50 2.56 -29.62
N GLN A 263 -7.14 1.39 -29.70
CA GLN A 263 -6.87 0.27 -28.78
C GLN A 263 -5.46 -0.28 -28.94
N THR A 264 -4.97 -0.37 -30.19
CA THR A 264 -3.61 -0.80 -30.48
C THR A 264 -2.58 0.16 -29.88
N VAL A 265 -2.83 1.48 -29.94
CA VAL A 265 -1.90 2.50 -29.41
C VAL A 265 -1.66 2.38 -27.90
N LEU A 266 -2.68 2.02 -27.11
CA LEU A 266 -2.53 1.82 -25.66
C LEU A 266 -1.76 0.53 -25.34
N MET A 267 -2.03 -0.55 -26.08
CA MET A 267 -1.37 -1.85 -25.92
C MET A 267 0.08 -1.88 -26.46
N THR A 268 0.50 -0.85 -27.19
CA THR A 268 1.85 -0.77 -27.80
C THR A 268 2.70 0.37 -27.24
N ARG A 269 2.24 1.07 -26.21
CA ARG A 269 3.10 2.01 -25.47
C ARG A 269 3.98 1.20 -24.52
N PRO A 270 5.30 1.36 -24.53
CA PRO A 270 6.15 0.82 -23.47
C PRO A 270 5.78 1.41 -22.10
N ARG A 271 5.90 0.63 -21.01
CA ARG A 271 5.65 1.11 -19.64
C ARG A 271 6.71 2.11 -19.18
N CYS A 272 7.97 1.84 -19.50
CA CYS A 272 9.07 2.80 -19.37
C CYS A 272 9.33 3.51 -20.69
N ALA A 273 9.57 4.82 -20.62
CA ALA A 273 10.10 5.55 -21.77
C ALA A 273 11.42 4.91 -22.22
N PRO A 274 11.59 4.60 -23.52
CA PRO A 274 12.86 4.07 -24.01
C PRO A 274 13.98 5.08 -23.69
N LYS A 275 15.13 4.57 -23.23
CA LYS A 275 16.31 5.40 -22.90
C LYS A 275 16.88 6.17 -24.11
N VAL A 276 16.44 5.81 -25.32
CA VAL A 276 16.91 6.34 -26.59
C VAL A 276 15.80 7.12 -27.26
N LEU A 277 16.05 8.39 -27.56
CA LEU A 277 15.17 9.22 -28.36
C LEU A 277 15.65 9.18 -29.81
N CYS A 278 14.90 8.52 -30.69
CA CYS A 278 15.17 8.57 -32.13
C CYS A 278 14.40 9.72 -32.76
N ALA A 279 15.11 10.77 -33.18
CA ALA A 279 14.55 11.82 -34.01
C ALA A 279 14.67 11.40 -35.49
N VAL A 280 13.54 11.23 -36.17
CA VAL A 280 13.50 10.97 -37.61
C VAL A 280 13.17 12.29 -38.32
N GLY A 281 14.16 12.90 -38.98
CA GLY A 281 14.00 14.17 -39.66
C GLY A 281 14.73 14.24 -41.01
N GLY A 282 13.98 14.52 -42.08
CA GLY A 282 14.50 15.08 -43.33
C GLY A 282 14.43 14.18 -44.58
N LYS A 283 14.24 14.83 -45.74
CA LYS A 283 13.99 14.31 -47.11
C LYS A 283 15.03 13.31 -47.66
N SER A 284 16.07 12.96 -46.88
CA SER A 284 17.19 12.11 -47.27
C SER A 284 17.59 11.06 -46.21
N GLY A 285 16.80 10.82 -45.15
CA GLY A 285 16.90 9.61 -44.33
C GLY A 285 18.18 9.42 -43.49
N LEU A 286 18.70 10.47 -42.85
CA LEU A 286 19.76 10.33 -41.84
C LEU A 286 19.14 10.06 -40.46
N PHE A 287 19.57 8.96 -39.82
CA PHE A 287 19.16 8.57 -38.46
C PHE A 287 20.14 9.13 -37.45
N ALA A 288 19.65 9.84 -36.43
CA ALA A 288 20.43 10.21 -35.25
C ALA A 288 19.77 9.54 -34.03
N CYS A 289 20.50 8.62 -33.39
CA CYS A 289 20.15 8.11 -32.07
C CYS A 289 20.80 9.00 -31.02
N LEU A 290 20.00 9.59 -30.13
CA LEU A 290 20.48 10.30 -28.94
C LEU A 290 20.31 9.38 -27.74
N ASP A 291 21.43 8.93 -27.18
CA ASP A 291 21.47 8.27 -25.87
C ASP A 291 21.55 9.35 -24.78
N ARG A 292 20.74 9.22 -23.72
CA ARG A 292 20.77 10.08 -22.54
C ARG A 292 21.82 9.64 -21.52
#